data_AF-A0A535RFF5-F1
#
_entry.id   AF-A0A535RFF5-F1
#
_cell.length_a   1.000
_cell.length_b   1.000
_cell.length_c   1.000
_cell.angle_alpha   90.00
_cell.angle_beta   90.00
_cell.angle_gamma   90.00
#
_symmetry.space_group_name_H-M   'P 1'
#
loop_
_entity.id
_entity.type
_entity.pdbx_description
1 polymer ?
#
loop_
_entity_poly.entity_id
_entity_poly.type
_entity_poly.pdbx_seq_one_letter_code
_entity_poly.pdbx_strand_id
1 'polypeptide(L)'
;MTGRRSVQLWGRTYPVLLPSLKDPRLHVAAVIFTLQILGQTVLGFRVSIAQILVCLVSAALIEFLVGFFKDRVVMWPASGLLTGNSIAFILRVPGTVHGQWWSLRGTWVFLLAVALSMASKYLIRRRGQHLFNPSNLGLVACFIVLGPALTEPQDLWWMGASPAMAFTYAVILVGGALIGARLKLLAMEMAYLLGFAAFLIPSLAFVPDHCMTASWAAAPLCGTGLWTILVTSPEVLVFAFFMLSDPKTVPVSPLNRVLFGLTVGFFSALLLGPTATEFWTKTALLASLVVACAIRFPLARLTRLPWGVRVPGAAVAGALCLALLPLSMAIPARNPQLVAWLPGETRATAAVAPQVVAGPGPGVAAGLSQAALSALPPIPGVLPQPAAASSYVWKVPALTVVIPKQISDFDPGLTPNLASTRAYNLEVDLIIEAEARRQQDTALASTAASGDGLAPFTTLISSDRAAGHVVSTTYSFNRANLVLLLPKFATQAPRLVGTALAGTAHLSTYDSAGRLLSTQDLPYTQVWELTAAGDRYLITNDYTGLTPAP
;
A
#
# COMPACT_ATOMS: atom_id res chain seq x y z
N MET A 1 -13.63 48.58 26.65
CA MET A 1 -14.03 47.39 27.42
C MET A 1 -15.15 46.69 26.65
N THR A 2 -14.83 45.76 25.76
CA THR A 2 -15.85 44.99 25.03
C THR A 2 -16.26 43.80 25.90
N GLY A 3 -17.51 43.78 26.35
CA GLY A 3 -18.04 42.76 27.26
C GLY A 3 -17.77 41.36 26.72
N ARG A 4 -17.13 40.51 27.53
CA ARG A 4 -17.00 39.09 27.21
C ARG A 4 -18.41 38.51 27.13
N ARG A 5 -18.80 38.02 25.95
CA ARG A 5 -20.08 37.33 25.75
C ARG A 5 -20.16 36.19 26.77
N SER A 6 -21.28 36.07 27.46
CA SER A 6 -21.52 35.02 28.45
C SER A 6 -22.94 34.50 28.32
N VAL A 7 -23.16 33.26 28.73
CA VAL A 7 -24.48 32.61 28.73
C VAL A 7 -24.74 32.11 30.13
N GLN A 8 -25.95 32.36 30.64
CA GLN A 8 -26.41 31.79 31.91
C GLN A 8 -27.06 30.42 31.65
N LEU A 9 -26.53 29.38 32.29
CA LEU A 9 -27.10 28.03 32.29
C LEU A 9 -27.26 27.58 33.74
N TRP A 10 -28.47 27.16 34.12
CA TRP A 10 -28.79 26.67 35.47
C TRP A 10 -28.28 27.60 36.61
N GLY A 11 -28.48 28.91 36.45
CA GLY A 11 -28.08 29.91 37.45
C GLY A 11 -26.58 30.21 37.51
N ARG A 12 -25.76 29.63 36.61
CA ARG A 12 -24.31 29.92 36.52
C ARG A 12 -23.97 30.62 35.21
N THR A 13 -23.07 31.60 35.29
CA THR A 13 -22.59 32.36 34.13
C THR A 13 -21.37 31.68 33.52
N TYR A 14 -21.48 31.27 32.25
CA TYR A 14 -20.40 30.67 31.47
C TYR A 14 -19.88 31.70 30.45
N PRO A 15 -18.56 31.99 30.41
CA PRO A 15 -17.99 32.79 29.34
C PRO A 15 -18.09 32.03 28.00
N VAL A 16 -18.38 32.76 26.93
CA VAL A 16 -18.47 32.22 25.57
C VAL A 16 -17.24 32.61 24.77
N LEU A 17 -16.50 31.62 24.28
CA LEU A 17 -15.35 31.82 23.40
C LEU A 17 -15.73 31.41 21.97
N LEU A 18 -15.95 32.41 21.13
CA LEU A 18 -16.27 32.25 19.71
C LEU A 18 -15.01 32.12 18.85
N PRO A 19 -15.10 31.48 17.66
CA PRO A 19 -13.98 31.43 16.73
C PRO A 19 -13.60 32.84 16.26
N SER A 20 -12.30 33.05 16.04
CA SER A 20 -11.75 34.29 15.51
C SER A 20 -11.05 34.01 14.19
N LEU A 21 -11.33 34.81 13.17
CA LEU A 21 -10.64 34.73 11.87
C LEU A 21 -9.12 34.99 11.99
N LYS A 22 -8.68 35.65 13.06
CA LYS A 22 -7.25 35.89 13.32
C LYS A 22 -6.54 34.67 13.92
N ASP A 23 -7.29 33.65 14.35
CA ASP A 23 -6.72 32.43 14.93
C ASP A 23 -6.00 31.61 13.84
N PRO A 24 -4.68 31.39 13.95
CA PRO A 24 -3.93 30.61 12.96
C PRO A 24 -4.47 29.18 12.77
N ARG A 25 -5.17 28.62 13.77
CA ARG A 25 -5.80 27.30 13.66
C ARG A 25 -6.87 27.25 12.59
N LEU A 26 -7.56 28.36 12.33
CA LEU A 26 -8.57 28.42 11.27
C LEU A 26 -7.92 28.39 9.87
N HIS A 27 -6.76 29.02 9.71
CA HIS A 27 -5.99 28.94 8.46
C HIS A 27 -5.47 27.52 8.20
N VAL A 28 -4.95 26.83 9.24
CA VAL A 28 -4.57 25.41 9.12
C VAL A 28 -5.79 24.57 8.73
N ALA A 29 -6.93 24.78 9.40
CA ALA A 29 -8.15 24.05 9.10
C ALA A 29 -8.61 24.29 7.65
N ALA A 30 -8.48 25.51 7.12
CA ALA A 30 -8.82 25.83 5.73
C ALA A 30 -7.93 25.07 4.72
N VAL A 31 -6.63 25.00 4.96
CA VAL A 31 -5.70 24.23 4.11
C VAL A 31 -6.04 22.75 4.15
N ILE A 32 -6.16 22.15 5.35
CA ILE A 32 -6.47 20.72 5.48
C ILE A 32 -7.86 20.40 4.90
N PHE A 33 -8.86 21.26 5.11
CA PHE A 33 -10.19 21.09 4.51
C PHE A 33 -10.15 21.14 2.98
N THR A 34 -9.32 22.02 2.40
CA THR A 34 -9.10 22.04 0.94
C THR A 34 -8.48 20.74 0.46
N LEU A 35 -7.48 20.21 1.17
CA LEU A 35 -6.88 18.91 0.85
C LEU A 35 -7.86 17.75 1.02
N GLN A 36 -8.77 17.80 1.99
CA GLN A 36 -9.85 16.81 2.13
C GLN A 36 -10.81 16.87 0.93
N ILE A 37 -11.21 18.07 0.49
CA ILE A 37 -12.05 18.23 -0.71
C ILE A 37 -11.36 17.64 -1.94
N LEU A 38 -10.09 18.00 -2.16
CA LEU A 38 -9.29 17.42 -3.26
C LEU A 38 -9.19 15.91 -3.13
N GLY A 39 -8.98 15.41 -1.90
CA GLY A 39 -9.02 14.01 -1.51
C GLY A 39 -10.28 13.29 -2.00
N GLN A 40 -11.45 13.89 -1.74
CA GLN A 40 -12.75 13.31 -2.04
C GLN A 40 -13.19 13.48 -3.49
N THR A 41 -12.64 14.45 -4.23
CA THR A 41 -13.13 14.82 -5.57
C THR A 41 -12.21 14.40 -6.69
N VAL A 42 -10.88 14.46 -6.48
CA VAL A 42 -9.89 14.25 -7.54
C VAL A 42 -8.85 13.20 -7.17
N LEU A 43 -8.34 13.22 -5.94
CA LEU A 43 -7.21 12.38 -5.52
C LEU A 43 -7.59 10.95 -5.12
N GLY A 44 -8.87 10.61 -5.06
CA GLY A 44 -9.29 9.23 -4.81
C GLY A 44 -9.05 8.74 -3.39
N PHE A 45 -9.09 9.61 -2.37
CA PHE A 45 -8.80 9.20 -0.99
C PHE A 45 -9.77 8.10 -0.52
N ARG A 46 -9.20 7.07 0.11
CA ARG A 46 -9.89 5.90 0.65
C ARG A 46 -10.47 6.13 2.05
N VAL A 47 -11.16 7.25 2.21
CA VAL A 47 -11.82 7.63 3.47
C VAL A 47 -13.20 8.19 3.14
N SER A 48 -14.21 7.77 3.89
CA SER A 48 -15.59 8.21 3.73
C SER A 48 -15.83 9.56 4.43
N ILE A 49 -16.82 10.31 3.95
CA ILE A 49 -17.32 11.52 4.62
C ILE A 49 -17.82 11.17 6.02
N ALA A 50 -18.49 10.02 6.19
CA ALA A 50 -18.95 9.56 7.49
C ALA A 50 -17.81 9.37 8.50
N GLN A 51 -16.70 8.72 8.12
CA GLN A 51 -15.50 8.58 8.96
C GLN A 51 -14.89 9.95 9.32
N ILE A 52 -14.81 10.89 8.37
CA ILE A 52 -14.34 12.26 8.61
C ILE A 52 -15.22 12.96 9.65
N LEU A 53 -16.54 12.92 9.47
CA LEU A 53 -17.49 13.56 10.39
C LEU A 53 -17.43 12.94 11.79
N VAL A 54 -17.32 11.61 11.90
CA VAL A 54 -17.18 10.92 13.18
C VAL A 54 -15.94 11.40 13.92
N CYS A 55 -14.79 11.56 13.25
CA CYS A 55 -13.59 12.11 13.86
C CYS A 55 -13.79 13.55 14.36
N LEU A 56 -14.35 14.42 13.51
CA LEU A 56 -14.55 15.83 13.83
C LEU A 56 -15.51 16.00 15.01
N VAL A 57 -16.68 15.36 14.95
CA VAL A 57 -17.71 15.45 15.98
C VAL A 57 -17.20 14.87 17.30
N SER A 58 -16.55 13.72 17.29
CA SER A 58 -16.07 13.08 18.52
C SER A 58 -14.97 13.89 19.19
N ALA A 59 -14.00 14.39 18.43
CA ALA A 59 -12.94 15.23 18.98
C ALA A 59 -13.48 16.58 19.47
N ALA A 60 -14.42 17.19 18.72
CA ALA A 60 -15.10 18.42 19.13
C ALA A 60 -15.89 18.22 20.43
N LEU A 61 -16.63 17.11 20.54
CA LEU A 61 -17.42 16.75 21.71
C LEU A 61 -16.52 16.55 22.93
N ILE A 62 -15.42 15.80 22.81
CA ILE A 62 -14.50 15.61 23.94
C ILE A 62 -13.90 16.95 24.39
N GLU A 63 -13.46 17.81 23.46
CA GLU A 63 -12.93 19.13 23.83
C GLU A 63 -14.00 20.01 24.50
N PHE A 64 -15.22 20.02 23.96
CA PHE A 64 -16.33 20.77 24.52
C PHE A 64 -16.68 20.28 25.92
N LEU A 65 -16.80 18.97 26.14
CA LEU A 65 -17.12 18.39 27.44
C LEU A 65 -16.03 18.71 28.47
N VAL A 66 -14.75 18.58 28.09
CA VAL A 66 -13.65 18.97 28.98
C VAL A 66 -13.71 20.46 29.30
N GLY A 67 -13.88 21.35 28.31
CA GLY A 67 -13.99 22.79 28.54
C GLY A 67 -15.20 23.19 29.40
N PHE A 68 -16.34 22.52 29.19
CA PHE A 68 -17.58 22.80 29.93
C PHE A 68 -17.50 22.34 31.39
N PHE A 69 -17.03 21.10 31.64
CA PHE A 69 -17.00 20.54 32.99
C PHE A 69 -15.78 20.99 33.80
N LYS A 70 -14.60 21.02 33.19
CA LYS A 70 -13.34 21.35 33.88
C LYS A 70 -13.10 22.86 33.93
N ASP A 71 -13.17 23.52 32.77
CA ASP A 71 -12.79 24.92 32.66
C ASP A 71 -13.98 25.87 32.86
N ARG A 72 -15.21 25.33 32.93
CA ARG A 72 -16.47 26.08 33.10
C ARG A 72 -16.68 27.13 32.00
N VAL A 73 -16.32 26.80 30.76
CA VAL A 73 -16.44 27.68 29.60
C VAL A 73 -17.24 26.99 28.50
N VAL A 74 -18.10 27.76 27.81
CA VAL A 74 -18.72 27.33 26.55
C VAL A 74 -17.84 27.83 25.42
N MET A 75 -17.07 26.94 24.78
CA MET A 75 -16.11 27.32 23.75
C MET A 75 -16.36 26.61 22.43
N TRP A 76 -16.03 27.29 21.33
CA TRP A 76 -15.87 26.64 20.04
C TRP A 76 -14.67 25.69 20.07
N PRO A 77 -14.85 24.37 19.79
CA PRO A 77 -13.80 23.37 19.96
C PRO A 77 -12.82 23.34 18.79
N ALA A 78 -12.18 24.48 18.49
CA ALA A 78 -11.26 24.62 17.36
C ALA A 78 -10.09 23.63 17.39
N SER A 79 -9.56 23.30 18.57
CA SER A 79 -8.39 22.42 18.66
C SER A 79 -8.78 20.95 18.61
N GLY A 80 -9.95 20.56 19.13
CA GLY A 80 -10.54 19.25 18.97
C GLY A 80 -10.88 18.98 17.51
N LEU A 81 -11.53 19.94 16.83
CA LEU A 81 -11.81 19.85 15.39
C LEU A 81 -10.52 19.67 14.58
N LEU A 82 -9.45 20.40 14.90
CA LEU A 82 -8.16 20.23 14.22
C LEU A 82 -7.57 18.84 14.46
N THR A 83 -7.59 18.34 15.71
CA THR A 83 -7.13 16.98 16.03
C THR A 83 -7.94 15.91 15.30
N GLY A 84 -9.27 16.02 15.29
CA GLY A 84 -10.14 15.11 14.56
C GLY A 84 -9.88 15.16 13.05
N ASN A 85 -9.63 16.34 12.48
CA ASN A 85 -9.31 16.48 11.06
C ASN A 85 -7.95 15.85 10.73
N SER A 86 -6.92 16.07 11.55
CA SER A 86 -5.61 15.41 11.37
C SER A 86 -5.71 13.88 11.40
N ILE A 87 -6.54 13.32 12.29
CA ILE A 87 -6.79 11.87 12.34
C ILE A 87 -7.52 11.41 11.08
N ALA A 88 -8.61 12.07 10.69
CA ALA A 88 -9.37 11.72 9.49
C ALA A 88 -8.55 11.86 8.19
N PHE A 89 -7.61 12.81 8.16
CA PHE A 89 -6.73 13.03 7.01
C PHE A 89 -5.74 11.88 6.84
N ILE A 90 -5.19 11.34 7.93
CA ILE A 90 -4.10 10.35 7.87
C ILE A 90 -4.60 8.91 8.02
N LEU A 91 -5.59 8.65 8.86
CA LEU A 91 -6.04 7.27 9.12
C LEU A 91 -6.92 6.75 7.98
N ARG A 92 -6.63 5.54 7.53
CA ARG A 92 -7.43 4.71 6.64
C ARG A 92 -7.70 3.37 7.32
N VAL A 93 -8.74 2.69 6.84
CA VAL A 93 -9.07 1.33 7.28
C VAL A 93 -9.24 0.44 6.04
N PRO A 94 -8.62 -0.77 6.03
CA PRO A 94 -8.70 -1.67 4.88
C PRO A 94 -10.14 -1.94 4.43
N GLY A 95 -10.33 -1.92 3.11
CA GLY A 95 -11.63 -2.17 2.48
C GLY A 95 -12.58 -0.97 2.41
N THR A 96 -12.21 0.22 2.91
CA THR A 96 -12.92 1.45 2.50
C THR A 96 -12.43 1.84 1.12
N VAL A 97 -13.34 1.87 0.14
CA VAL A 97 -13.01 2.23 -1.25
C VAL A 97 -13.50 3.65 -1.53
N HIS A 98 -12.77 4.37 -2.38
CA HIS A 98 -13.19 5.69 -2.85
C HIS A 98 -14.61 5.66 -3.43
N GLY A 99 -15.39 6.72 -3.21
CA GLY A 99 -16.81 6.81 -3.59
C GLY A 99 -17.80 6.23 -2.57
N GLN A 100 -17.34 5.44 -1.58
CA GLN A 100 -18.19 4.98 -0.48
C GLN A 100 -18.36 6.06 0.61
N TRP A 101 -18.88 7.23 0.23
CA TRP A 101 -18.86 8.43 1.06
C TRP A 101 -19.58 8.31 2.41
N TRP A 102 -20.55 7.40 2.54
CA TRP A 102 -21.33 7.21 3.77
C TRP A 102 -21.03 5.89 4.51
N SER A 103 -19.94 5.20 4.15
CA SER A 103 -19.53 3.96 4.81
C SER A 103 -19.16 4.19 6.27
N LEU A 104 -19.71 3.37 7.17
CA LEU A 104 -19.36 3.35 8.61
C LEU A 104 -18.28 2.32 8.94
N ARG A 105 -17.65 1.71 7.92
CA ARG A 105 -16.64 0.66 8.08
C ARG A 105 -15.50 1.15 8.96
N GLY A 106 -15.12 0.35 9.96
CA GLY A 106 -13.97 0.65 10.82
C GLY A 106 -14.06 1.97 11.60
N THR A 107 -15.24 2.59 11.73
CA THR A 107 -15.42 3.86 12.47
C THR A 107 -14.96 3.76 13.94
N TRP A 108 -15.03 2.57 14.54
CA TRP A 108 -14.48 2.32 15.88
C TRP A 108 -12.96 2.56 15.96
N VAL A 109 -12.21 2.31 14.88
CA VAL A 109 -10.76 2.58 14.80
C VAL A 109 -10.50 4.07 14.84
N PHE A 110 -11.28 4.85 14.08
CA PHE A 110 -11.22 6.31 14.08
C PHE A 110 -11.58 6.90 15.44
N LEU A 111 -12.62 6.37 16.09
CA LEU A 111 -13.01 6.74 17.46
C LEU A 111 -11.91 6.42 18.48
N LEU A 112 -11.27 5.26 18.36
CA LEU A 112 -10.14 4.88 19.22
C LEU A 112 -8.96 5.84 19.04
N ALA A 113 -8.60 6.17 17.79
CA ALA A 113 -7.55 7.15 17.51
C ALA A 113 -7.87 8.52 18.12
N VAL A 114 -9.12 9.00 17.98
CA VAL A 114 -9.58 10.25 18.61
C VAL A 114 -9.49 10.17 20.13
N ALA A 115 -9.95 9.08 20.74
CA ALA A 115 -9.91 8.89 22.18
C ALA A 115 -8.48 8.93 22.72
N LEU A 116 -7.56 8.20 22.09
CA LEU A 116 -6.13 8.18 22.45
C LEU A 116 -5.47 9.56 22.26
N SER A 117 -5.78 10.26 21.17
CA SER A 117 -5.27 11.61 20.92
C SER A 117 -5.76 12.62 21.95
N MET A 118 -7.05 12.60 22.28
CA MET A 118 -7.63 13.51 23.26
C MET A 118 -7.18 13.16 24.68
N ALA A 119 -7.03 11.88 25.01
CA ALA A 119 -6.43 11.43 26.27
C ALA A 119 -4.98 11.94 26.41
N SER A 120 -4.16 11.79 25.37
CA SER A 120 -2.80 12.35 25.33
C SER A 120 -2.79 13.86 25.59
N LYS A 121 -3.67 14.61 24.91
CA LYS A 121 -3.79 16.07 25.05
C LYS A 121 -4.09 16.51 26.48
N TYR A 122 -5.01 15.83 27.16
CA TYR A 122 -5.49 16.27 28.47
C TYR A 122 -4.78 15.63 29.66
N LEU A 123 -4.26 14.41 29.51
CA LEU A 123 -3.61 13.64 30.58
C LEU A 123 -2.08 13.78 30.57
N ILE A 124 -1.44 13.77 29.38
CA ILE A 124 0.03 13.80 29.27
C ILE A 124 0.51 15.23 29.03
N ARG A 125 0.69 15.97 30.13
CA ARG A 125 0.99 17.40 30.09
C ARG A 125 2.24 17.76 30.90
N ARG A 126 2.94 18.80 30.45
CA ARG A 126 4.06 19.41 31.16
C ARG A 126 3.91 20.93 31.14
N ARG A 127 3.96 21.56 32.32
CA ARG A 127 3.79 23.03 32.49
C ARG A 127 2.53 23.56 31.79
N GLY A 128 1.42 22.84 31.94
CA GLY A 128 0.12 23.24 31.38
C GLY A 128 -0.04 23.06 29.87
N GLN A 129 0.93 22.47 29.17
CA GLN A 129 0.85 22.18 27.73
C GLN A 129 0.95 20.66 27.49
N HIS A 130 0.33 20.16 26.42
CA HIS A 130 0.47 18.76 26.03
C HIS A 130 1.91 18.43 25.64
N LEU A 131 2.37 17.25 26.06
CA LEU A 131 3.75 16.83 25.84
C LEU A 131 4.01 16.46 24.38
N PHE A 132 3.09 15.68 23.80
CA PHE A 132 3.14 15.11 22.46
C PHE A 132 2.10 15.75 21.55
N ASN A 133 2.35 15.77 20.24
CA ASN A 133 1.28 16.10 19.28
C ASN A 133 0.15 15.06 19.46
N PRO A 134 -1.07 15.48 19.84
CA PRO A 134 -2.11 14.56 20.27
C PRO A 134 -2.57 13.64 19.13
N SER A 135 -2.84 14.20 17.94
CA SER A 135 -3.19 13.42 16.75
C SER A 135 -2.08 12.42 16.39
N ASN A 136 -0.83 12.88 16.38
CA ASN A 136 0.31 12.04 16.02
C ASN A 136 0.49 10.86 16.99
N LEU A 137 0.40 11.08 18.31
CA LEU A 137 0.56 10.00 19.28
C LEU A 137 -0.59 8.97 19.18
N GLY A 138 -1.83 9.43 19.01
CA GLY A 138 -2.99 8.54 18.88
C GLY A 138 -2.92 7.69 17.61
N LEU A 139 -2.49 8.28 16.48
CA LEU A 139 -2.26 7.57 15.22
C LEU A 139 -1.16 6.51 15.35
N VAL A 140 0.02 6.89 15.85
CA VAL A 140 1.15 5.95 16.06
C VAL A 140 0.74 4.79 16.96
N ALA A 141 0.02 5.06 18.04
CA ALA A 141 -0.48 4.02 18.93
C ALA A 141 -1.43 3.06 18.20
N CYS A 142 -2.36 3.57 17.38
CA CYS A 142 -3.26 2.72 16.61
C CYS A 142 -2.49 1.88 15.57
N PHE A 143 -1.57 2.48 14.82
CA PHE A 143 -0.80 1.76 13.79
C PHE A 143 0.05 0.64 14.38
N ILE A 144 0.70 0.87 15.53
CA ILE A 144 1.53 -0.15 16.18
C ILE A 144 0.66 -1.26 16.79
N VAL A 145 -0.43 -0.92 17.47
CA VAL A 145 -1.24 -1.90 18.22
C VAL A 145 -2.18 -2.70 17.32
N LEU A 146 -2.81 -2.05 16.35
CA LEU A 146 -3.80 -2.69 15.47
C LEU A 146 -3.17 -3.27 14.18
N GLY A 147 -2.03 -2.72 13.75
CA GLY A 147 -1.28 -3.20 12.60
C GLY A 147 -1.97 -2.98 11.24
N PRO A 148 -1.34 -3.46 10.15
CA PRO A 148 -1.79 -3.24 8.77
C PRO A 148 -3.10 -3.97 8.42
N ALA A 149 -3.54 -4.93 9.24
CA ALA A 149 -4.78 -5.66 9.01
C ALA A 149 -6.04 -4.83 9.32
N LEU A 150 -5.91 -3.82 10.19
CA LEU A 150 -7.06 -3.01 10.67
C LEU A 150 -6.86 -1.51 10.44
N THR A 151 -5.63 -1.07 10.23
CA THR A 151 -5.26 0.33 10.06
C THR A 151 -4.33 0.50 8.89
N GLU A 152 -4.40 1.65 8.25
CA GLU A 152 -3.44 2.06 7.21
C GLU A 152 -3.20 3.57 7.39
N PRO A 153 -1.93 4.02 7.49
CA PRO A 153 -1.62 5.42 7.25
C PRO A 153 -2.03 5.80 5.84
N GLN A 154 -2.32 7.07 5.56
CA GLN A 154 -2.56 7.53 4.20
C GLN A 154 -1.36 7.18 3.30
N ASP A 155 -1.53 7.11 1.99
CA ASP A 155 -0.42 6.81 1.08
C ASP A 155 0.59 7.98 1.00
N LEU A 156 1.87 7.68 0.79
CA LEU A 156 2.97 8.63 0.58
C LEU A 156 2.73 9.45 -0.69
N TRP A 157 2.19 8.81 -1.73
CA TRP A 157 1.84 9.43 -3.01
C TRP A 157 0.36 9.22 -3.31
N TRP A 158 -0.27 10.26 -3.86
CA TRP A 158 -1.74 10.27 -4.02
C TRP A 158 -2.17 10.10 -5.47
N MET A 159 -1.35 10.55 -6.42
CA MET A 159 -1.61 10.46 -7.85
C MET A 159 -0.31 10.77 -8.62
N GLY A 160 -0.21 10.29 -9.86
CA GLY A 160 0.86 10.66 -10.79
C GLY A 160 0.85 12.15 -11.19
N ALA A 161 1.82 12.56 -12.00
CA ALA A 161 1.96 13.95 -12.43
C ALA A 161 0.71 14.44 -13.19
N SER A 162 0.03 15.45 -12.64
CA SER A 162 -1.19 16.03 -13.22
C SER A 162 -1.37 17.48 -12.76
N PRO A 163 -2.19 18.29 -13.46
CA PRO A 163 -2.53 19.65 -12.99
C PRO A 163 -3.15 19.65 -11.59
N ALA A 164 -3.95 18.63 -11.26
CA ALA A 164 -4.54 18.48 -9.93
C ALA A 164 -3.49 18.22 -8.85
N MET A 165 -2.49 17.39 -9.13
CA MET A 165 -1.37 17.18 -8.21
C MET A 165 -0.52 18.44 -8.07
N ALA A 166 -0.23 19.16 -9.16
CA ALA A 166 0.49 20.43 -9.09
C ALA A 166 -0.24 21.47 -8.23
N PHE A 167 -1.57 21.59 -8.39
CA PHE A 167 -2.40 22.42 -7.54
C PHE A 167 -2.36 21.96 -6.07
N THR A 168 -2.44 20.66 -5.82
CA THR A 168 -2.34 20.08 -4.47
C THR A 168 -1.01 20.44 -3.79
N TYR A 169 0.11 20.32 -4.51
CA TYR A 169 1.42 20.78 -4.00
C TYR A 169 1.42 22.28 -3.73
N ALA A 170 0.82 23.11 -4.59
CA ALA A 170 0.71 24.54 -4.35
C ALA A 170 -0.06 24.85 -3.06
N VAL A 171 -1.18 24.14 -2.80
CA VAL A 171 -1.95 24.27 -1.55
C VAL A 171 -1.08 23.92 -0.33
N ILE A 172 -0.33 22.82 -0.38
CA ILE A 172 0.53 22.37 0.72
C ILE A 172 1.69 23.35 0.95
N LEU A 173 2.44 23.68 -0.10
CA LEU A 173 3.66 24.48 -0.01
C LEU A 173 3.36 25.93 0.36
N VAL A 174 2.39 26.55 -0.31
CA VAL A 174 2.02 27.95 -0.04
C VAL A 174 1.31 28.04 1.31
N GLY A 175 0.33 27.17 1.57
CA GLY A 175 -0.39 27.15 2.85
C GLY A 175 0.54 26.89 4.02
N GLY A 176 1.40 25.87 3.91
CA GLY A 176 2.40 25.49 4.89
C GLY A 176 3.41 26.60 5.14
N ALA A 177 4.02 27.16 4.10
CA ALA A 177 5.02 28.23 4.25
C ALA A 177 4.42 29.50 4.87
N LEU A 178 3.22 29.93 4.45
CA LEU A 178 2.58 31.13 5.02
C LEU A 178 2.24 30.95 6.51
N ILE A 179 1.73 29.77 6.89
CA ILE A 179 1.41 29.45 8.28
C ILE A 179 2.71 29.33 9.10
N GLY A 180 3.70 28.60 8.59
CA GLY A 180 5.02 28.43 9.21
C GLY A 180 5.73 29.77 9.41
N ALA A 181 5.63 30.70 8.45
CA ALA A 181 6.18 32.06 8.56
C ALA A 181 5.48 32.84 9.67
N ARG A 182 4.14 32.85 9.65
CA ARG A 182 3.30 33.53 10.66
C ARG A 182 3.59 33.03 12.08
N LEU A 183 3.86 31.73 12.24
CA LEU A 183 4.15 31.11 13.54
C LEU A 183 5.65 31.10 13.89
N LYS A 184 6.52 31.59 13.00
CA LYS A 184 8.00 31.57 13.13
C LYS A 184 8.55 30.14 13.28
N LEU A 185 7.94 29.17 12.59
CA LEU A 185 8.29 27.76 12.61
C LEU A 185 9.00 27.29 11.33
N LEU A 186 9.03 28.12 10.29
CA LEU A 186 9.58 27.79 8.96
C LEU A 186 11.03 27.25 9.02
N ALA A 187 11.88 27.82 9.87
CA ALA A 187 13.25 27.34 10.04
C ALA A 187 13.33 25.90 10.58
N MET A 188 12.39 25.48 11.43
CA MET A 188 12.30 24.12 11.94
C MET A 188 11.80 23.15 10.87
N GLU A 189 10.79 23.57 10.11
CA GLU A 189 10.21 22.77 9.02
C GLU A 189 11.27 22.49 7.96
N MET A 190 12.03 23.52 7.56
CA MET A 190 13.16 23.36 6.63
C MET A 190 14.30 22.52 7.22
N ALA A 191 14.60 22.69 8.51
CA ALA A 191 15.60 21.87 9.18
C ALA A 191 15.20 20.38 9.19
N TYR A 192 13.92 20.07 9.36
CA TYR A 192 13.41 18.71 9.20
C TYR A 192 13.53 18.22 7.75
N LEU A 193 13.03 18.97 6.77
CA LEU A 193 13.04 18.53 5.36
C LEU A 193 14.46 18.30 4.84
N LEU A 194 15.36 19.26 5.06
CA LEU A 194 16.76 19.18 4.65
C LEU A 194 17.51 18.11 5.44
N GLY A 195 17.28 18.03 6.76
CA GLY A 195 17.87 17.02 7.61
C GLY A 195 17.46 15.61 7.19
N PHE A 196 16.16 15.37 7.01
CA PHE A 196 15.61 14.10 6.55
C PHE A 196 16.21 13.68 5.21
N ALA A 197 16.23 14.58 4.22
CA ALA A 197 16.85 14.34 2.92
C ALA A 197 18.33 13.99 3.05
N ALA A 198 19.08 14.76 3.85
CA ALA A 198 20.51 14.57 4.07
C ALA A 198 20.84 13.26 4.82
N PHE A 199 20.03 12.86 5.81
CA PHE A 199 20.22 11.61 6.54
C PHE A 199 19.85 10.38 5.70
N LEU A 200 18.89 10.49 4.78
CA LEU A 200 18.54 9.38 3.88
C LEU A 200 19.63 9.07 2.84
N ILE A 201 20.40 10.07 2.37
CA ILE A 201 21.46 9.86 1.37
C ILE A 201 22.46 8.77 1.80
N PRO A 202 23.18 8.91 2.94
CA PRO A 202 24.10 7.86 3.38
C PRO A 202 23.36 6.58 3.74
N SER A 203 22.16 6.68 4.33
CA SER A 203 21.35 5.52 4.72
C SER A 203 21.07 4.58 3.54
N LEU A 204 20.70 5.13 2.38
CA LEU A 204 20.33 4.36 1.18
C LEU A 204 21.54 4.10 0.26
N ALA A 205 22.56 4.94 0.28
CA ALA A 205 23.78 4.73 -0.52
C ALA A 205 24.59 3.52 -0.06
N PHE A 206 24.63 3.24 1.25
CA PHE A 206 25.36 2.10 1.80
C PHE A 206 24.59 0.77 1.81
N VAL A 207 23.28 0.81 1.54
CA VAL A 207 22.41 -0.38 1.48
C VAL A 207 21.49 -0.27 0.26
N PRO A 208 22.01 -0.51 -0.96
CA PRO A 208 21.22 -0.39 -2.19
C PRO A 208 20.05 -1.37 -2.25
N ASP A 209 20.13 -2.49 -1.52
CA ASP A 209 19.09 -3.51 -1.43
C ASP A 209 17.91 -3.12 -0.51
N HIS A 210 17.99 -1.97 0.17
CA HIS A 210 16.86 -1.48 0.96
C HIS A 210 15.76 -0.97 0.02
N CYS A 211 14.62 -1.65 0.05
CA CYS A 211 13.47 -1.36 -0.79
C CYS A 211 12.19 -1.23 0.04
N MET A 212 11.28 -0.40 -0.45
CA MET A 212 9.93 -0.27 0.09
C MET A 212 8.91 -0.71 -0.96
N THR A 213 7.95 -1.52 -0.55
CA THR A 213 6.77 -1.85 -1.34
C THR A 213 5.61 -0.92 -0.97
N ALA A 214 4.84 -0.50 -1.98
CA ALA A 214 3.72 0.42 -1.82
C ALA A 214 2.58 0.03 -2.78
N SER A 215 1.35 0.31 -2.39
CA SER A 215 0.17 -0.05 -3.21
C SER A 215 0.06 0.70 -4.52
N TRP A 216 0.65 1.89 -4.61
CA TRP A 216 0.61 2.76 -5.79
C TRP A 216 1.84 2.60 -6.69
N ALA A 217 2.78 1.72 -6.35
CA ALA A 217 3.96 1.43 -7.15
C ALA A 217 3.93 -0.02 -7.67
N ALA A 218 4.20 -0.21 -8.96
CA ALA A 218 4.22 -1.55 -9.58
C ALA A 218 5.43 -2.40 -9.17
N ALA A 219 6.56 -1.76 -8.85
CA ALA A 219 7.79 -2.43 -8.43
C ALA A 219 8.27 -1.88 -7.08
N PRO A 220 9.03 -2.69 -6.30
CA PRO A 220 9.69 -2.19 -5.10
C PRO A 220 10.56 -0.97 -5.41
N LEU A 221 10.45 0.04 -4.56
CA LEU A 221 11.19 1.30 -4.67
C LEU A 221 12.48 1.18 -3.87
N CYS A 222 13.63 1.23 -4.54
CA CYS A 222 14.94 1.04 -3.90
C CYS A 222 15.87 2.23 -4.16
N GLY A 223 16.95 2.34 -3.39
CA GLY A 223 18.05 3.29 -3.62
C GLY A 223 17.61 4.73 -3.89
N THR A 224 18.08 5.32 -5.00
CA THR A 224 17.80 6.72 -5.38
C THR A 224 16.32 6.96 -5.72
N GLY A 225 15.63 5.95 -6.24
CA GLY A 225 14.19 6.01 -6.50
C GLY A 225 13.41 6.17 -5.20
N LEU A 226 13.73 5.35 -4.20
CA LEU A 226 13.13 5.46 -2.86
C LEU A 226 13.44 6.81 -2.21
N TRP A 227 14.68 7.29 -2.30
CA TRP A 227 15.06 8.61 -1.77
C TRP A 227 14.20 9.72 -2.37
N THR A 228 14.04 9.72 -3.70
CA THR A 228 13.26 10.73 -4.43
C THR A 228 11.81 10.71 -3.98
N ILE A 229 11.21 9.51 -3.91
CA ILE A 229 9.84 9.28 -3.45
C ILE A 229 9.63 9.82 -2.04
N LEU A 230 10.54 9.56 -1.11
CA LEU A 230 10.38 9.99 0.29
C LEU A 230 10.55 11.50 0.46
N VAL A 231 11.57 12.10 -0.18
CA VAL A 231 11.87 13.53 0.00
C VAL A 231 10.87 14.44 -0.72
N THR A 232 10.26 13.96 -1.81
CA THR A 232 9.28 14.74 -2.59
C THR A 232 7.82 14.36 -2.30
N SER A 233 7.58 13.43 -1.38
CA SER A 233 6.24 12.94 -1.04
C SER A 233 5.33 14.07 -0.52
N PRO A 234 4.09 14.19 -1.04
CA PRO A 234 3.13 15.17 -0.53
C PRO A 234 2.77 14.91 0.94
N GLU A 235 2.75 13.65 1.40
CA GLU A 235 2.53 13.41 2.82
C GLU A 235 3.70 13.89 3.68
N VAL A 236 4.95 13.65 3.28
CA VAL A 236 6.10 14.13 4.06
C VAL A 236 6.06 15.64 4.23
N LEU A 237 5.59 16.37 3.20
CA LEU A 237 5.30 17.79 3.29
C LEU A 237 4.15 18.10 4.26
N VAL A 238 3.03 17.35 4.21
CA VAL A 238 1.93 17.51 5.19
C VAL A 238 2.41 17.30 6.62
N PHE A 239 3.22 16.27 6.85
CA PHE A 239 3.82 16.01 8.15
C PHE A 239 4.70 17.19 8.61
N ALA A 240 5.58 17.69 7.74
CA ALA A 240 6.45 18.82 8.04
C ALA A 240 5.66 20.09 8.39
N PHE A 241 4.68 20.46 7.56
CA PHE A 241 3.98 21.74 7.69
C PHE A 241 2.77 21.73 8.63
N PHE A 242 2.16 20.58 8.92
CA PHE A 242 0.90 20.52 9.67
C PHE A 242 0.89 19.57 10.87
N MET A 243 1.90 18.72 11.04
CA MET A 243 2.04 17.87 12.24
C MET A 243 3.22 18.27 13.11
N LEU A 244 4.41 18.40 12.51
CA LEU A 244 5.62 18.82 13.20
C LEU A 244 5.47 20.23 13.79
N SER A 245 4.75 21.11 13.10
CA SER A 245 4.55 22.52 13.41
C SER A 245 3.52 22.83 14.51
N ASP A 246 3.11 21.85 15.33
CA ASP A 246 2.22 22.12 16.48
C ASP A 246 2.91 23.08 17.48
N PRO A 247 2.45 24.33 17.64
CA PRO A 247 3.14 25.34 18.43
C PRO A 247 3.26 25.01 19.92
N LYS A 248 2.50 24.01 20.42
CA LYS A 248 2.57 23.57 21.82
C LYS A 248 3.60 22.46 22.06
N THR A 249 4.05 21.78 21.01
CA THR A 249 5.00 20.65 21.11
C THR A 249 6.42 21.04 20.71
N VAL A 250 6.59 22.18 20.05
CA VAL A 250 7.90 22.69 19.60
C VAL A 250 8.64 23.49 20.68
N PRO A 251 9.98 23.53 20.66
CA PRO A 251 10.76 24.40 21.54
C PRO A 251 10.50 25.90 21.32
N VAL A 252 10.78 26.71 22.34
CA VAL A 252 10.59 28.18 22.27
C VAL A 252 11.77 28.87 21.56
N SER A 253 13.01 28.45 21.83
CA SER A 253 14.22 29.05 21.26
C SER A 253 14.39 28.71 19.77
N PRO A 254 14.73 29.68 18.90
CA PRO A 254 14.97 29.44 17.46
C PRO A 254 16.02 28.34 17.20
N LEU A 255 17.14 28.35 17.94
CA LEU A 255 18.16 27.31 17.79
C LEU A 255 17.64 25.93 18.17
N ASN A 256 16.90 25.83 19.28
CA ASN A 256 16.34 24.55 19.72
C ASN A 256 15.26 24.05 18.76
N ARG A 257 14.56 24.95 18.05
CA ARG A 257 13.61 24.58 16.99
C ARG A 257 14.32 23.92 15.81
N VAL A 258 15.42 24.53 15.31
CA VAL A 258 16.23 23.93 14.23
C VAL A 258 16.76 22.55 14.66
N LEU A 259 17.33 22.43 15.86
CA LEU A 259 17.82 21.15 16.38
C LEU A 259 16.71 20.12 16.55
N PHE A 260 15.51 20.55 16.96
CA PHE A 260 14.36 19.68 17.05
C PHE A 260 13.94 19.15 15.68
N GLY A 261 13.89 20.00 14.64
CA GLY A 261 13.63 19.59 13.27
C GLY A 261 14.67 18.58 12.75
N LEU A 262 15.96 18.84 12.95
CA LEU A 262 17.04 17.91 12.61
C LEU A 262 16.91 16.59 13.37
N THR A 263 16.53 16.62 14.64
CA THR A 263 16.33 15.42 15.46
C THR A 263 15.19 14.57 14.91
N VAL A 264 14.06 15.19 14.52
CA VAL A 264 12.94 14.48 13.89
C VAL A 264 13.39 13.88 12.55
N GLY A 265 14.16 14.61 11.74
CA GLY A 265 14.70 14.12 10.47
C GLY A 265 15.62 12.91 10.65
N PHE A 266 16.50 12.96 11.67
CA PHE A 266 17.36 11.85 12.03
C PHE A 266 16.56 10.61 12.45
N PHE A 267 15.62 10.75 13.39
CA PHE A 267 14.79 9.62 13.82
C PHE A 267 13.87 9.11 12.72
N SER A 268 13.42 9.97 11.80
CA SER A 268 12.65 9.54 10.62
C SER A 268 13.48 8.60 9.76
N ALA A 269 14.74 8.96 9.47
CA ALA A 269 15.64 8.09 8.71
C ALA A 269 15.99 6.81 9.49
N LEU A 270 16.32 6.92 10.79
CA LEU A 270 16.70 5.77 11.62
C LEU A 270 15.58 4.74 11.78
N LEU A 271 14.35 5.19 12.05
CA LEU A 271 13.21 4.29 12.27
C LEU A 271 12.66 3.71 10.97
N LEU A 272 12.89 4.39 9.84
CA LEU A 272 12.54 3.88 8.51
C LEU A 272 13.42 2.70 8.09
N GLY A 273 14.68 2.65 8.55
CA GLY A 273 15.64 1.62 8.17
C GLY A 273 15.18 0.17 8.25
N PRO A 274 14.54 -0.28 9.34
CA PRO A 274 14.02 -1.64 9.45
C PRO A 274 12.71 -1.90 8.69
N THR A 275 12.19 -0.94 7.91
CA THR A 275 10.87 -1.05 7.27
C THR A 275 10.98 -1.45 5.80
N ALA A 276 10.05 -2.27 5.30
CA ALA A 276 10.02 -2.73 3.89
C ALA A 276 8.66 -2.48 3.20
N THR A 277 7.71 -1.90 3.92
CA THR A 277 6.36 -1.59 3.45
C THR A 277 6.02 -0.15 3.78
N GLU A 278 5.24 0.48 2.90
CA GLU A 278 4.75 1.84 3.08
C GLU A 278 4.08 2.07 4.45
N PHE A 279 3.29 1.09 4.92
CA PHE A 279 2.66 1.13 6.24
C PHE A 279 3.67 1.40 7.36
N TRP A 280 4.74 0.61 7.42
CA TRP A 280 5.74 0.73 8.46
C TRP A 280 6.64 1.95 8.26
N THR A 281 6.95 2.30 7.02
CA THR A 281 7.68 3.53 6.69
C THR A 281 6.94 4.78 7.18
N LYS A 282 5.63 4.87 6.93
CA LYS A 282 4.77 5.96 7.44
C LYS A 282 4.68 5.95 8.96
N THR A 283 4.48 4.77 9.56
CA THR A 283 4.42 4.62 11.01
C THR A 283 5.72 5.07 11.68
N ALA A 284 6.88 4.73 11.10
CA ALA A 284 8.20 5.15 11.55
C ALA A 284 8.38 6.68 11.48
N LEU A 285 7.95 7.30 10.38
CA LEU A 285 8.00 8.75 10.22
C LEU A 285 7.17 9.48 11.29
N LEU A 286 5.94 9.02 11.57
CA LEU A 286 5.10 9.58 12.63
C LEU A 286 5.68 9.30 14.03
N ALA A 287 6.22 8.11 14.25
CA ALA A 287 6.86 7.73 15.51
C ALA A 287 8.09 8.59 15.81
N SER A 288 8.82 9.04 14.79
CA SER A 288 9.98 9.93 14.96
C SER A 288 9.63 11.22 15.71
N LEU A 289 8.45 11.80 15.45
CA LEU A 289 7.96 12.98 16.15
C LEU A 289 7.58 12.67 17.59
N VAL A 290 7.02 11.48 17.86
CA VAL A 290 6.76 11.03 19.25
C VAL A 290 8.07 10.97 20.03
N VAL A 291 9.09 10.31 19.47
CA VAL A 291 10.41 10.19 20.10
C VAL A 291 11.03 11.56 20.33
N ALA A 292 11.04 12.42 19.31
CA ALA A 292 11.57 13.79 19.42
C ALA A 292 10.84 14.60 20.50
N CYS A 293 9.50 14.52 20.57
CA CYS A 293 8.71 15.18 21.60
C CYS A 293 9.05 14.70 23.02
N ALA A 294 9.38 13.41 23.21
CA ALA A 294 9.81 12.87 24.50
C ALA A 294 11.18 13.45 24.93
N ILE A 295 12.13 13.54 24.00
CA ILE A 295 13.52 13.96 24.28
C ILE A 295 13.76 15.47 24.11
N ARG A 296 12.76 16.27 23.71
CA ARG A 296 12.96 17.72 23.45
C ARG A 296 13.52 18.50 24.64
N PHE A 297 13.19 18.09 25.87
CA PHE A 297 13.64 18.76 27.09
C PHE A 297 15.11 18.48 27.43
N PRO A 298 15.58 17.22 27.47
CA PRO A 298 17.02 16.97 27.60
C PRO A 298 17.80 17.59 26.44
N LEU A 299 17.30 17.50 25.19
CA LEU A 299 17.93 18.16 24.04
C LEU A 299 18.11 19.68 24.25
N ALA A 300 17.07 20.36 24.75
CA ALA A 300 17.13 21.78 25.08
C ALA A 300 18.07 22.13 26.25
N ARG A 301 18.45 21.15 27.09
CA ARG A 301 19.48 21.35 28.14
C ARG A 301 20.88 21.25 27.57
N LEU A 302 21.12 20.40 26.58
CA LEU A 302 22.43 20.26 25.93
C LEU A 302 22.89 21.57 25.30
N THR A 303 21.96 22.39 24.80
CA THR A 303 22.29 23.70 24.24
C THR A 303 22.71 24.76 25.26
N ARG A 304 22.64 24.44 26.56
CA ARG A 304 23.09 25.30 27.66
C ARG A 304 24.45 24.89 28.22
N LEU A 305 25.02 23.76 27.79
CA LEU A 305 26.33 23.32 28.23
C LEU A 305 27.43 24.29 27.73
N PRO A 306 28.60 24.35 28.40
CA PRO A 306 29.73 25.13 27.93
C PRO A 306 30.25 24.59 26.60
N TRP A 307 30.82 25.48 25.78
CA TRP A 307 31.29 25.18 24.42
C TRP A 307 32.26 23.99 24.37
N GLY A 308 33.19 23.91 25.33
CA GLY A 308 34.19 22.84 25.42
C GLY A 308 33.62 21.43 25.63
N VAL A 309 32.37 21.30 26.07
CA VAL A 309 31.65 20.01 26.18
C VAL A 309 30.74 19.79 24.98
N ARG A 310 30.15 20.86 24.44
CA ARG A 310 29.15 20.79 23.35
C ARG A 310 29.75 20.38 22.02
N VAL A 311 30.90 20.92 21.64
CA VAL A 311 31.52 20.64 20.34
C VAL A 311 31.96 19.18 20.23
N PRO A 312 32.75 18.61 21.15
CA PRO A 312 33.11 17.19 21.09
C PRO A 312 31.89 16.29 21.25
N GLY A 313 30.92 16.64 22.12
CA GLY A 313 29.68 15.87 22.27
C GLY A 313 28.85 15.85 20.98
N ALA A 314 28.77 16.96 20.26
CA ALA A 314 28.09 17.03 18.96
C ALA A 314 28.82 16.22 17.87
N ALA A 315 30.15 16.21 17.87
CA ALA A 315 30.94 15.40 16.95
C ALA A 315 30.73 13.90 17.18
N VAL A 316 30.77 13.45 18.44
CA VAL A 316 30.48 12.04 18.80
C VAL A 316 29.05 11.67 18.44
N ALA A 317 28.08 12.54 18.75
CA ALA A 317 26.69 12.31 18.38
C ALA A 317 26.52 12.22 16.85
N GLY A 318 27.17 13.10 16.08
CA GLY A 318 27.18 13.05 14.62
C GLY A 318 27.78 11.75 14.08
N ALA A 319 28.91 11.31 14.61
CA ALA A 319 29.53 10.03 14.23
C ALA A 319 28.64 8.82 14.55
N LEU A 320 28.02 8.80 15.73
CA LEU A 320 27.06 7.77 16.12
C LEU A 320 25.83 7.77 15.20
N CYS A 321 25.31 8.95 14.85
CA CYS A 321 24.20 9.08 13.90
C CYS A 321 24.58 8.48 12.55
N LEU A 322 25.75 8.84 12.01
CA LEU A 322 26.25 8.33 10.73
C LEU A 322 26.51 6.81 10.75
N ALA A 323 26.86 6.23 11.90
CA ALA A 323 27.06 4.79 12.04
C ALA A 323 25.74 4.02 12.20
N LEU A 324 24.78 4.55 12.96
CA LEU A 324 23.51 3.87 13.26
C LEU A 324 22.56 3.82 12.06
N LEU A 325 22.59 4.83 11.20
CA LEU A 325 21.74 4.92 10.01
C LEU A 325 21.93 3.74 9.03
N PRO A 326 23.14 3.44 8.50
CA PRO A 326 23.34 2.30 7.61
C PRO A 326 23.08 0.96 8.30
N LEU A 327 23.38 0.85 9.61
CA LEU A 327 23.06 -0.36 10.39
C LEU A 327 21.55 -0.62 10.45
N SER A 328 20.74 0.43 10.64
CA SER A 328 19.28 0.30 10.66
C SER A 328 18.72 -0.16 9.30
N MET A 329 19.27 0.34 8.20
CA MET A 329 18.84 0.05 6.83
C MET A 329 19.22 -1.36 6.38
N ALA A 330 20.27 -1.95 6.97
CA ALA A 330 20.70 -3.31 6.68
C ALA A 330 19.81 -4.39 7.32
N ILE A 331 18.85 -4.03 8.19
CA ILE A 331 17.99 -4.98 8.90
C ILE A 331 17.01 -5.70 7.95
N PRO A 332 16.28 -5.03 7.05
CA PRO A 332 15.34 -5.69 6.13
C PRO A 332 16.06 -6.60 5.12
N ALA A 333 17.26 -6.23 4.68
CA ALA A 333 18.08 -7.05 3.78
C ALA A 333 18.46 -8.42 4.40
N ARG A 334 18.44 -8.53 5.74
CA ARG A 334 18.71 -9.78 6.47
C ARG A 334 17.46 -10.62 6.75
N ASN A 335 16.27 -10.02 6.62
CA ASN A 335 14.98 -10.67 6.85
C ASN A 335 13.99 -10.13 5.80
N PRO A 336 14.05 -10.62 4.54
CA PRO A 336 13.09 -10.20 3.53
C PRO A 336 11.68 -10.48 4.09
N GLN A 337 10.92 -9.42 4.32
CA GLN A 337 9.53 -9.54 4.75
C GLN A 337 8.79 -10.23 3.61
N LEU A 338 8.42 -11.48 3.87
CA LEU A 338 7.46 -12.29 3.15
C LEU A 338 6.23 -11.41 2.86
N VAL A 339 6.13 -10.93 1.61
CA VAL A 339 5.07 -10.06 1.10
C VAL A 339 3.73 -10.68 1.46
N ALA A 340 2.86 -9.92 2.14
CA ALA A 340 1.60 -10.37 2.73
C ALA A 340 0.89 -11.49 1.93
N TRP A 341 0.88 -12.67 2.54
CA TRP A 341 0.58 -13.98 1.97
C TRP A 341 -0.92 -14.17 1.74
N LEU A 342 -1.27 -14.86 0.65
CA LEU A 342 -2.47 -15.69 0.58
C LEU A 342 -2.31 -16.86 1.58
N PRO A 343 -3.38 -17.33 2.23
CA PRO A 343 -3.26 -18.32 3.29
C PRO A 343 -2.98 -19.70 2.70
N GLY A 344 -1.73 -20.16 2.78
CA GLY A 344 -1.38 -21.53 2.35
C GLY A 344 0.10 -21.87 2.29
N GLU A 345 0.99 -20.91 2.08
CA GLU A 345 2.38 -21.26 1.80
C GLU A 345 3.20 -21.45 3.10
N THR A 346 3.53 -22.71 3.41
CA THR A 346 4.69 -23.07 4.25
C THR A 346 5.89 -23.35 3.36
N ARG A 347 6.99 -22.63 3.61
CA ARG A 347 8.34 -22.76 3.00
C ARG A 347 8.44 -22.33 1.52
N ALA A 348 9.07 -21.18 1.32
CA ALA A 348 9.89 -20.94 0.13
C ALA A 348 11.01 -21.99 0.07
N THR A 349 10.76 -23.12 -0.58
CA THR A 349 11.85 -23.88 -1.18
C THR A 349 12.28 -23.12 -2.42
N ALA A 350 13.54 -22.71 -2.47
CA ALA A 350 14.16 -22.21 -3.69
C ALA A 350 13.89 -23.22 -4.81
N ALA A 351 13.02 -22.86 -5.75
CA ALA A 351 12.79 -23.64 -6.96
C ALA A 351 14.07 -23.52 -7.79
N VAL A 352 14.94 -24.52 -7.69
CA VAL A 352 16.00 -24.74 -8.67
C VAL A 352 15.30 -25.02 -10.00
N ALA A 353 15.43 -24.10 -10.95
CA ALA A 353 14.97 -24.30 -12.32
C ALA A 353 15.69 -25.54 -12.91
N PRO A 354 14.97 -26.54 -13.46
CA PRO A 354 15.62 -27.58 -14.23
C PRO A 354 16.13 -26.97 -15.54
N GLN A 355 17.46 -27.00 -15.72
CA GLN A 355 18.11 -26.67 -16.98
C GLN A 355 17.76 -27.76 -18.00
N VAL A 356 17.06 -27.41 -19.07
CA VAL A 356 16.91 -28.28 -20.25
C VAL A 356 17.91 -27.81 -21.30
N VAL A 357 18.90 -28.66 -21.56
CA VAL A 357 19.85 -28.52 -22.66
C VAL A 357 19.15 -28.90 -23.96
N ALA A 358 19.07 -27.97 -24.90
CA ALA A 358 18.65 -28.24 -26.27
C ALA A 358 19.73 -29.06 -27.00
N GLY A 359 19.43 -30.31 -27.36
CA GLY A 359 20.19 -31.09 -28.34
C GLY A 359 19.71 -30.84 -29.77
N PRO A 360 20.56 -31.03 -30.81
CA PRO A 360 20.21 -30.70 -32.19
C PRO A 360 19.19 -31.72 -32.74
N GLY A 361 18.12 -31.22 -33.37
CA GLY A 361 17.03 -32.04 -33.90
C GLY A 361 17.36 -32.75 -35.22
N PRO A 362 16.54 -33.74 -35.64
CA PRO A 362 16.53 -34.24 -37.01
C PRO A 362 15.72 -33.33 -37.93
N GLY A 363 16.15 -33.25 -39.19
CA GLY A 363 15.80 -32.21 -40.14
C GLY A 363 14.35 -32.19 -40.65
N VAL A 364 14.04 -31.03 -41.23
CA VAL A 364 12.76 -30.51 -41.75
C VAL A 364 12.11 -31.37 -42.85
N ALA A 365 12.64 -32.55 -43.19
CA ALA A 365 12.10 -33.42 -44.23
C ALA A 365 11.16 -34.52 -43.71
N ALA A 366 11.16 -34.85 -42.41
CA ALA A 366 10.30 -35.92 -41.87
C ALA A 366 8.85 -35.47 -41.58
N GLY A 367 8.59 -34.16 -41.43
CA GLY A 367 7.28 -33.63 -41.02
C GLY A 367 6.20 -33.57 -42.11
N LEU A 368 6.58 -33.72 -43.38
CA LEU A 368 5.63 -33.58 -44.50
C LEU A 368 4.81 -34.86 -44.77
N SER A 369 5.26 -36.05 -44.33
CA SER A 369 4.55 -37.31 -44.57
C SER A 369 3.47 -37.63 -43.52
N GLN A 370 3.56 -37.07 -42.31
CA GLN A 370 2.59 -37.31 -41.21
C GLN A 370 1.43 -36.31 -41.17
N ALA A 371 1.59 -35.11 -41.73
CA ALA A 371 0.50 -34.15 -41.92
C ALA A 371 -0.56 -34.67 -42.92
N ALA A 372 -0.18 -35.54 -43.85
CA ALA A 372 -1.10 -36.17 -44.80
C ALA A 372 -1.98 -37.27 -44.18
N LEU A 373 -1.55 -37.88 -43.08
CA LEU A 373 -2.30 -38.93 -42.36
C LEU A 373 -3.33 -38.38 -41.37
N SER A 374 -3.18 -37.13 -40.94
CA SER A 374 -4.05 -36.44 -39.97
C SER A 374 -5.20 -35.65 -40.61
N ALA A 375 -5.28 -35.63 -41.95
CA ALA A 375 -6.36 -35.00 -42.71
C ALA A 375 -7.55 -35.94 -43.00
N LEU A 376 -7.55 -37.18 -42.48
CA LEU A 376 -8.67 -38.10 -42.58
C LEU A 376 -9.67 -37.89 -41.41
N PRO A 377 -10.99 -37.94 -41.66
CA PRO A 377 -11.98 -37.78 -40.59
C PRO A 377 -11.90 -38.93 -39.56
N PRO A 378 -12.23 -38.68 -38.29
CA PRO A 378 -12.17 -39.70 -37.24
C PRO A 378 -13.18 -40.82 -37.51
N ILE A 379 -12.73 -42.07 -37.34
CA ILE A 379 -13.58 -43.26 -37.41
C ILE A 379 -14.41 -43.35 -36.12
N PRO A 380 -15.75 -43.44 -36.18
CA PRO A 380 -16.58 -43.56 -34.98
C PRO A 380 -16.26 -44.85 -34.19
N GLY A 381 -15.95 -44.72 -32.89
CA GLY A 381 -15.83 -45.85 -31.96
C GLY A 381 -14.43 -46.31 -31.57
N VAL A 382 -13.37 -45.52 -31.83
CA VAL A 382 -11.99 -45.86 -31.43
C VAL A 382 -11.45 -44.86 -30.40
N LEU A 383 -10.83 -45.35 -29.32
CA LEU A 383 -10.15 -44.55 -28.30
C LEU A 383 -9.02 -43.69 -28.92
N PRO A 384 -8.88 -42.40 -28.58
CA PRO A 384 -7.70 -41.63 -28.97
C PRO A 384 -6.45 -42.18 -28.28
N GLN A 385 -5.54 -42.77 -29.06
CA GLN A 385 -4.23 -43.20 -28.55
C GLN A 385 -3.39 -41.99 -28.07
N PRO A 386 -2.52 -42.17 -27.07
CA PRO A 386 -1.64 -41.11 -26.60
C PRO A 386 -0.57 -40.83 -27.65
N ALA A 387 -0.77 -39.80 -28.47
CA ALA A 387 0.32 -39.18 -29.19
C ALA A 387 1.13 -38.37 -28.17
N ALA A 388 2.43 -38.62 -28.08
CA ALA A 388 3.34 -37.86 -27.23
C ALA A 388 3.14 -36.35 -27.46
N ALA A 389 3.20 -35.56 -26.38
CA ALA A 389 2.92 -34.12 -26.36
C ALA A 389 3.70 -33.29 -27.41
N SER A 390 4.76 -33.85 -27.99
CA SER A 390 5.58 -33.25 -29.05
C SER A 390 4.95 -33.25 -30.45
N SER A 391 3.73 -33.76 -30.64
CA SER A 391 3.11 -33.94 -31.96
C SER A 391 1.86 -33.10 -32.24
N TYR A 392 1.35 -32.35 -31.25
CA TYR A 392 0.22 -31.45 -31.46
C TYR A 392 0.69 -30.04 -31.84
N VAL A 393 0.35 -29.60 -33.04
CA VAL A 393 0.36 -28.17 -33.39
C VAL A 393 -0.92 -27.56 -32.79
N TRP A 394 -0.80 -27.04 -31.57
CA TRP A 394 -1.89 -26.33 -30.92
C TRP A 394 -2.14 -25.02 -31.66
N LYS A 395 -3.31 -24.89 -32.31
CA LYS A 395 -3.75 -23.62 -32.89
C LYS A 395 -4.30 -22.74 -31.77
N VAL A 396 -3.43 -21.92 -31.20
CA VAL A 396 -3.83 -20.90 -30.22
C VAL A 396 -4.39 -19.68 -30.99
N PRO A 397 -5.63 -19.25 -30.73
CA PRO A 397 -6.19 -18.05 -31.37
C PRO A 397 -5.37 -16.81 -31.02
N ALA A 398 -5.23 -15.86 -31.94
CA ALA A 398 -4.62 -14.58 -31.62
C ALA A 398 -5.62 -13.73 -30.80
N LEU A 399 -5.54 -13.79 -29.47
CA LEU A 399 -6.32 -12.91 -28.61
C LEU A 399 -5.78 -11.49 -28.67
N THR A 400 -6.68 -10.52 -28.90
CA THR A 400 -6.35 -9.10 -28.71
C THR A 400 -6.43 -8.78 -27.23
N VAL A 401 -5.30 -8.42 -26.62
CA VAL A 401 -5.25 -8.03 -25.21
C VAL A 401 -5.53 -6.55 -25.06
N VAL A 402 -6.58 -6.20 -24.33
CA VAL A 402 -6.86 -4.80 -23.97
C VAL A 402 -6.07 -4.44 -22.73
N ILE A 403 -5.29 -3.36 -22.81
CA ILE A 403 -4.61 -2.74 -21.67
C ILE A 403 -5.44 -1.53 -21.21
N PRO A 404 -6.16 -1.62 -20.08
CA PRO A 404 -6.85 -0.47 -19.51
C PRO A 404 -5.86 0.65 -19.16
N LYS A 405 -6.28 1.90 -19.31
CA LYS A 405 -5.44 3.07 -18.99
C LYS A 405 -4.90 3.04 -17.55
N GLN A 406 -5.69 2.56 -16.60
CA GLN A 406 -5.27 2.40 -15.19
C GLN A 406 -4.02 1.52 -15.05
N ILE A 407 -3.87 0.50 -15.90
CA ILE A 407 -2.72 -0.40 -15.87
C ILE A 407 -1.52 0.23 -16.56
N SER A 408 -1.71 0.92 -17.69
CA SER A 408 -0.61 1.63 -18.34
C SER A 408 -0.08 2.79 -17.48
N ASP A 409 -0.93 3.42 -16.68
CA ASP A 409 -0.54 4.45 -15.72
C ASP A 409 0.17 3.85 -14.49
N PHE A 410 -0.18 2.62 -14.10
CA PHE A 410 0.40 1.91 -12.94
C PHE A 410 1.73 1.22 -13.26
N ASP A 411 1.80 0.50 -14.37
CA ASP A 411 3.00 -0.17 -14.89
C ASP A 411 3.22 0.21 -16.37
N PRO A 412 3.92 1.33 -16.63
CA PRO A 412 4.25 1.75 -18.00
C PRO A 412 5.16 0.76 -18.74
N GLY A 413 5.82 -0.17 -18.04
CA GLY A 413 6.66 -1.20 -18.63
C GLY A 413 5.86 -2.33 -19.29
N LEU A 414 4.56 -2.44 -18.99
CA LEU A 414 3.68 -3.48 -19.52
C LEU A 414 3.21 -3.12 -20.94
N THR A 415 4.09 -3.36 -21.92
CA THR A 415 3.81 -3.06 -23.34
C THR A 415 2.74 -3.98 -23.94
N PRO A 416 2.05 -3.57 -25.03
CA PRO A 416 1.11 -4.42 -25.78
C PRO A 416 1.70 -5.76 -26.21
N ASN A 417 2.97 -5.78 -26.61
CA ASN A 417 3.67 -7.00 -26.99
C ASN A 417 3.83 -7.95 -25.81
N LEU A 418 4.29 -7.42 -24.67
CA LEU A 418 4.45 -8.21 -23.44
C LEU A 418 3.09 -8.75 -22.93
N ALA A 419 2.04 -7.92 -22.98
CA ALA A 419 0.69 -8.33 -22.62
C ALA A 419 0.17 -9.45 -23.54
N SER A 420 0.44 -9.37 -24.85
CA SER A 420 0.08 -10.40 -25.83
C SER A 420 0.86 -11.70 -25.59
N THR A 421 2.16 -11.63 -25.29
CA THR A 421 2.97 -12.79 -24.91
C THR A 421 2.44 -13.46 -23.65
N ARG A 422 2.04 -12.69 -22.63
CA ARG A 422 1.46 -13.22 -21.40
C ARG A 422 0.12 -13.92 -21.65
N ALA A 423 -0.78 -13.32 -22.42
CA ALA A 423 -2.05 -13.95 -22.77
C ALA A 423 -1.86 -15.23 -23.58
N TYR A 424 -0.95 -15.23 -24.56
CA TYR A 424 -0.59 -16.41 -25.33
C TYR A 424 -0.06 -17.55 -24.43
N ASN A 425 0.89 -17.24 -23.54
CA ASN A 425 1.43 -18.25 -22.62
C ASN A 425 0.36 -18.80 -21.66
N LEU A 426 -0.57 -17.96 -21.20
CA LEU A 426 -1.68 -18.40 -20.37
C LEU A 426 -2.62 -19.37 -21.10
N GLU A 427 -2.94 -19.11 -22.37
CA GLU A 427 -3.73 -20.05 -23.16
C GLU A 427 -3.00 -21.38 -23.35
N VAL A 428 -1.69 -21.33 -23.60
CA VAL A 428 -0.84 -22.54 -23.68
C VAL A 428 -0.86 -23.30 -22.35
N ASP A 429 -0.73 -22.61 -21.21
CA ASP A 429 -0.78 -23.22 -19.87
C ASP A 429 -2.13 -23.92 -19.63
N LEU A 430 -3.24 -23.32 -20.04
CA LEU A 430 -4.58 -23.93 -19.91
C LEU A 430 -4.77 -25.11 -20.86
N ILE A 431 -4.19 -25.09 -22.05
CA ILE A 431 -4.20 -26.26 -22.95
C ILE A 431 -3.40 -27.42 -22.32
N ILE A 432 -2.24 -27.13 -21.72
CA ILE A 432 -1.44 -28.13 -21.01
C ILE A 432 -2.21 -28.67 -19.80
N GLU A 433 -2.94 -27.82 -19.06
CA GLU A 433 -3.84 -28.27 -17.98
C GLU A 433 -4.91 -29.23 -18.50
N ALA A 434 -5.59 -28.90 -19.60
CA ALA A 434 -6.63 -29.75 -20.17
C ALA A 434 -6.07 -31.12 -20.58
N GLU A 435 -4.85 -31.14 -21.13
CA GLU A 435 -4.18 -32.37 -21.53
C GLU A 435 -3.68 -33.18 -20.33
N ALA A 436 -3.12 -32.50 -19.32
CA ALA A 436 -2.77 -33.10 -18.04
C ALA A 436 -3.98 -33.75 -17.36
N ARG A 437 -5.13 -33.09 -17.42
CA ARG A 437 -6.40 -33.60 -16.89
C ARG A 437 -6.90 -34.82 -17.65
N ARG A 438 -6.85 -34.78 -18.98
CA ARG A 438 -7.19 -35.92 -19.84
C ARG A 438 -6.28 -37.14 -19.58
N GLN A 439 -4.98 -36.92 -19.41
CA GLN A 439 -4.01 -37.97 -19.12
C GLN A 439 -3.96 -38.38 -17.64
N GLN A 440 -4.68 -37.65 -16.78
CA GLN A 440 -4.56 -37.73 -15.33
C GLN A 440 -3.11 -37.61 -14.84
N ASP A 441 -2.30 -36.78 -15.49
CA ASP A 441 -0.88 -36.58 -15.19
C ASP A 441 -0.66 -35.26 -14.43
N THR A 442 -0.42 -35.36 -13.12
CA THR A 442 -0.13 -34.20 -12.27
C THR A 442 1.25 -33.61 -12.52
N ALA A 443 2.20 -34.39 -13.06
CA ALA A 443 3.53 -33.88 -13.42
C ALA A 443 3.44 -32.98 -14.66
N LEU A 444 2.62 -33.35 -15.65
CA LEU A 444 2.36 -32.49 -16.81
C LEU A 444 1.69 -31.17 -16.39
N ALA A 445 0.74 -31.19 -15.45
CA ALA A 445 0.12 -29.98 -14.91
C ALA A 445 1.15 -29.02 -14.27
N SER A 446 2.19 -29.56 -13.62
CA SER A 446 3.26 -28.74 -13.02
C SER A 446 4.16 -28.02 -14.03
N THR A 447 4.05 -28.36 -15.33
CA THR A 447 4.75 -27.64 -16.40
C THR A 447 3.98 -26.41 -16.91
N ALA A 448 2.73 -26.25 -16.48
CA ALA A 448 1.84 -25.13 -16.83
C ALA A 448 1.58 -24.19 -15.65
N ALA A 449 1.57 -24.72 -14.43
CA ALA A 449 1.32 -23.94 -13.22
C ALA A 449 2.25 -24.33 -12.07
N SER A 450 2.45 -23.39 -11.16
CA SER A 450 3.19 -23.58 -9.91
C SER A 450 2.49 -22.85 -8.76
N GLY A 451 2.97 -23.06 -7.52
CA GLY A 451 2.40 -22.40 -6.33
C GLY A 451 0.91 -22.69 -6.13
N ASP A 452 0.17 -21.69 -5.66
CA ASP A 452 -1.28 -21.79 -5.47
C ASP A 452 -2.04 -21.99 -6.78
N GLY A 453 -1.48 -21.54 -7.91
CA GLY A 453 -2.07 -21.72 -9.24
C GLY A 453 -2.14 -23.19 -9.70
N LEU A 454 -1.30 -24.07 -9.17
CA LEU A 454 -1.29 -25.50 -9.48
C LEU A 454 -2.35 -26.29 -8.68
N ALA A 455 -2.73 -25.79 -7.51
CA ALA A 455 -3.70 -26.44 -6.61
C ALA A 455 -5.05 -26.75 -7.30
N PRO A 456 -5.71 -25.83 -8.03
CA PRO A 456 -6.97 -26.13 -8.69
C PRO A 456 -6.82 -27.24 -9.74
N PHE A 457 -5.71 -27.29 -10.48
CA PHE A 457 -5.50 -28.27 -11.54
C PHE A 457 -5.33 -29.67 -10.96
N THR A 458 -4.48 -29.81 -9.95
CA THR A 458 -4.24 -31.09 -9.27
C THR A 458 -5.48 -31.58 -8.50
N THR A 459 -6.28 -30.66 -7.96
CA THR A 459 -7.55 -30.98 -7.29
C THR A 459 -8.58 -31.54 -8.28
N LEU A 460 -8.72 -30.95 -9.47
CA LEU A 460 -9.62 -31.47 -10.51
C LEU A 460 -9.18 -32.86 -10.99
N ILE A 461 -7.88 -33.05 -11.26
CA ILE A 461 -7.32 -34.35 -11.68
C ILE A 461 -7.60 -35.45 -10.65
N SER A 462 -7.35 -35.15 -9.37
CA SER A 462 -7.57 -36.12 -8.29
C SER A 462 -9.05 -36.43 -8.08
N SER A 463 -9.93 -35.44 -8.21
CA SER A 463 -11.39 -35.63 -8.15
C SER A 463 -11.90 -36.53 -9.29
N ASP A 464 -11.47 -36.29 -10.52
CA ASP A 464 -11.87 -37.10 -11.68
C ASP A 464 -11.38 -38.54 -11.55
N ARG A 465 -10.13 -38.72 -11.09
CA ARG A 465 -9.55 -40.03 -10.83
C ARG A 465 -10.32 -40.79 -9.76
N ALA A 466 -10.70 -40.12 -8.67
CA ALA A 466 -11.50 -40.72 -7.59
C ALA A 466 -12.90 -41.15 -8.07
N ALA A 467 -13.48 -40.41 -9.02
CA ALA A 467 -14.76 -40.75 -9.65
C ALA A 467 -14.64 -41.84 -10.74
N GLY A 468 -13.43 -42.27 -11.12
CA GLY A 468 -13.22 -43.21 -12.22
C GLY A 468 -13.51 -42.61 -13.60
N HIS A 469 -13.42 -41.28 -13.73
CA HIS A 469 -13.75 -40.53 -14.94
C HIS A 469 -12.51 -39.99 -15.63
N VAL A 470 -12.58 -39.87 -16.95
CA VAL A 470 -11.62 -39.11 -17.77
C VAL A 470 -12.36 -37.91 -18.33
N VAL A 471 -11.87 -36.70 -18.04
CA VAL A 471 -12.47 -35.46 -18.52
C VAL A 471 -11.56 -34.83 -19.57
N SER A 472 -12.11 -34.59 -20.75
CA SER A 472 -11.46 -33.79 -21.80
C SER A 472 -12.07 -32.40 -21.80
N THR A 473 -11.23 -31.39 -21.62
CA THR A 473 -11.62 -29.98 -21.64
C THR A 473 -11.12 -29.34 -22.93
N THR A 474 -11.97 -28.59 -23.63
CA THR A 474 -11.56 -27.73 -24.75
C THR A 474 -11.96 -26.30 -24.43
N TYR A 475 -10.97 -25.41 -24.39
CA TYR A 475 -11.21 -24.00 -24.15
C TYR A 475 -11.43 -23.24 -25.46
N SER A 476 -12.39 -22.32 -25.45
CA SER A 476 -12.58 -21.34 -26.50
C SER A 476 -12.62 -19.95 -25.87
N PHE A 477 -11.57 -19.17 -26.08
CA PHE A 477 -11.48 -17.81 -25.56
C PHE A 477 -11.83 -16.78 -26.63
N ASN A 478 -12.61 -15.78 -26.25
CA ASN A 478 -12.98 -14.68 -27.12
C ASN A 478 -12.42 -13.34 -26.65
N ARG A 479 -11.87 -13.27 -25.43
CA ARG A 479 -11.34 -12.04 -24.83
C ARG A 479 -10.27 -12.34 -23.78
N ALA A 480 -9.16 -11.62 -23.88
CA ALA A 480 -8.15 -11.48 -22.83
C ALA A 480 -8.03 -10.00 -22.43
N ASN A 481 -8.11 -9.72 -21.15
CA ASN A 481 -7.91 -8.37 -20.62
C ASN A 481 -6.95 -8.41 -19.44
N LEU A 482 -6.10 -7.40 -19.31
CA LEU A 482 -5.37 -7.20 -18.06
C LEU A 482 -6.27 -6.49 -17.04
N VAL A 483 -6.17 -6.90 -15.78
CA VAL A 483 -6.92 -6.33 -14.66
C VAL A 483 -5.99 -5.99 -13.50
N LEU A 484 -6.24 -4.84 -12.86
CA LEU A 484 -5.55 -4.43 -11.65
C LEU A 484 -6.44 -4.76 -10.45
N LEU A 485 -5.88 -5.43 -9.44
CA LEU A 485 -6.63 -6.00 -8.33
C LEU A 485 -6.04 -5.56 -7.00
N LEU A 486 -6.90 -5.46 -5.98
CA LEU A 486 -6.48 -5.21 -4.61
C LEU A 486 -6.11 -6.53 -3.91
N PRO A 487 -5.07 -6.53 -3.06
CA PRO A 487 -4.76 -7.69 -2.23
C PRO A 487 -5.90 -7.96 -1.25
N LYS A 488 -6.15 -9.24 -0.97
CA LYS A 488 -7.29 -9.70 -0.14
C LYS A 488 -7.29 -9.12 1.27
N PHE A 489 -6.11 -8.89 1.87
CA PHE A 489 -5.97 -8.53 3.29
C PHE A 489 -5.21 -7.23 3.57
N ALA A 490 -4.64 -6.58 2.56
CA ALA A 490 -3.80 -5.39 2.76
C ALA A 490 -3.95 -4.43 1.59
N THR A 491 -4.65 -3.31 1.77
CA THR A 491 -4.86 -2.37 0.68
C THR A 491 -3.68 -1.41 0.48
N GLN A 492 -2.68 -1.43 1.36
CA GLN A 492 -1.36 -0.83 1.16
C GLN A 492 -0.27 -1.80 0.67
N ALA A 493 -0.57 -3.09 0.51
CA ALA A 493 0.32 -3.99 -0.22
C ALA A 493 0.28 -3.69 -1.72
N PRO A 494 1.31 -4.08 -2.50
CA PRO A 494 1.35 -3.88 -3.95
C PRO A 494 0.06 -4.35 -4.61
N ARG A 495 -0.48 -3.54 -5.53
CA ARG A 495 -1.59 -3.97 -6.37
C ARG A 495 -1.14 -5.13 -7.26
N LEU A 496 -2.08 -5.99 -7.59
CA LEU A 496 -1.82 -7.23 -8.33
C LEU A 496 -2.28 -7.05 -9.78
N VAL A 497 -1.45 -7.46 -10.74
CA VAL A 497 -1.79 -7.43 -12.16
C VAL A 497 -2.13 -8.86 -12.60
N GLY A 498 -3.40 -9.09 -12.91
CA GLY A 498 -3.90 -10.37 -13.40
C GLY A 498 -4.22 -10.33 -14.89
N THR A 499 -4.17 -11.49 -15.54
CA THR A 499 -4.70 -11.69 -16.89
C THR A 499 -6.06 -12.37 -16.78
N ALA A 500 -7.11 -11.64 -17.12
CA ALA A 500 -8.48 -12.13 -17.11
C ALA A 500 -8.82 -12.73 -18.48
N LEU A 501 -9.23 -14.00 -18.48
CA LEU A 501 -9.73 -14.69 -19.67
C LEU A 501 -11.24 -14.90 -19.56
N ALA A 502 -11.94 -14.59 -20.65
CA ALA A 502 -13.35 -14.87 -20.81
C ALA A 502 -13.57 -15.76 -22.03
N GLY A 503 -14.39 -16.79 -21.85
CA GLY A 503 -14.64 -17.79 -22.90
C GLY A 503 -15.60 -18.88 -22.45
N THR A 504 -15.55 -20.01 -23.14
CA THR A 504 -16.27 -21.24 -22.80
C THR A 504 -15.28 -22.39 -22.61
N ALA A 505 -15.53 -23.21 -21.59
CA ALA A 505 -14.89 -24.50 -21.42
C ALA A 505 -15.92 -25.57 -21.81
N HIS A 506 -15.60 -26.34 -22.86
CA HIS A 506 -16.38 -27.48 -23.30
C HIS A 506 -15.80 -28.73 -22.63
N LEU A 507 -16.56 -29.38 -21.75
CA LEU A 507 -16.13 -30.56 -21.01
C LEU A 507 -16.85 -31.79 -21.57
N SER A 508 -16.09 -32.84 -21.88
CA SER A 508 -16.61 -34.17 -22.20
C SER A 508 -16.06 -35.18 -21.20
N THR A 509 -16.96 -35.85 -20.48
CA THR A 509 -16.63 -36.83 -19.44
C THR A 509 -16.84 -38.24 -19.97
N TYR A 510 -15.84 -39.08 -19.77
CA TYR A 510 -15.81 -40.48 -20.19
C TYR A 510 -15.64 -41.39 -18.98
N ASP A 511 -16.18 -42.60 -19.04
CA ASP A 511 -15.85 -43.66 -18.09
C ASP A 511 -14.50 -44.34 -18.41
N SER A 512 -14.08 -45.28 -17.57
CA SER A 512 -12.85 -46.06 -17.75
C SER A 512 -12.85 -46.96 -18.99
N ALA A 513 -14.02 -47.23 -19.59
CA ALA A 513 -14.16 -47.96 -20.84
C ALA A 513 -14.16 -47.04 -22.08
N GLY A 514 -14.07 -45.72 -21.88
CA GLY A 514 -14.06 -44.72 -22.95
C GLY A 514 -15.46 -44.35 -23.46
N ARG A 515 -16.53 -44.74 -22.77
CA ARG A 515 -17.89 -44.34 -23.13
C ARG A 515 -18.16 -42.93 -22.64
N LEU A 516 -18.69 -42.09 -23.53
CA LEU A 516 -19.13 -40.74 -23.19
C LEU A 516 -20.30 -40.79 -22.19
N LEU A 517 -20.12 -40.16 -21.04
CA LEU A 517 -21.11 -40.06 -19.97
C LEU A 517 -21.90 -38.74 -20.07
N SER A 518 -21.21 -37.63 -20.28
CA SER A 518 -21.83 -36.30 -20.36
C SER A 518 -20.96 -35.31 -21.11
N THR A 519 -21.63 -34.32 -21.73
CA THR A 519 -21.00 -33.13 -22.30
C THR A 519 -21.63 -31.89 -21.68
N GLN A 520 -20.81 -30.91 -21.29
CA GLN A 520 -21.26 -29.67 -20.67
C GLN A 520 -20.45 -28.48 -21.19
N ASP A 521 -21.13 -27.37 -21.40
CA ASP A 521 -20.51 -26.10 -21.77
C ASP A 521 -20.60 -25.15 -20.57
N LEU A 522 -19.44 -24.79 -20.02
CA LEU A 522 -19.35 -23.93 -18.85
C LEU A 522 -18.77 -22.57 -19.24
N PRO A 523 -19.31 -21.45 -18.73
CA PRO A 523 -18.66 -20.16 -18.90
C PRO A 523 -17.32 -20.18 -18.16
N TYR A 524 -16.27 -19.72 -18.84
CA TYR A 524 -14.95 -19.56 -18.24
C TYR A 524 -14.71 -18.08 -17.95
N THR A 525 -14.49 -17.75 -16.68
CA THR A 525 -14.16 -16.40 -16.22
C THR A 525 -13.21 -16.51 -15.05
N GLN A 526 -11.91 -16.59 -15.35
CA GLN A 526 -10.85 -16.67 -14.35
C GLN A 526 -9.81 -15.59 -14.57
N VAL A 527 -9.12 -15.22 -13.49
CA VAL A 527 -8.04 -14.25 -13.51
C VAL A 527 -6.80 -14.90 -12.92
N TRP A 528 -5.71 -14.91 -13.69
CA TRP A 528 -4.47 -15.57 -13.30
C TRP A 528 -3.31 -14.59 -13.16
N GLU A 529 -2.47 -14.82 -12.15
CA GLU A 529 -1.13 -14.25 -12.11
C GLU A 529 -0.19 -15.08 -12.99
N LEU A 530 0.67 -14.36 -13.71
CA LEU A 530 1.70 -14.95 -14.57
C LEU A 530 3.08 -14.45 -14.16
N THR A 531 3.98 -15.38 -13.87
CA THR A 531 5.37 -15.07 -13.49
C THR A 531 6.34 -15.63 -14.54
N ALA A 532 7.43 -14.90 -14.80
CA ALA A 532 8.45 -15.35 -15.76
C ALA A 532 9.16 -16.61 -15.26
N ALA A 533 9.28 -17.60 -16.12
CA ALA A 533 9.98 -18.87 -15.87
C ALA A 533 10.77 -19.25 -17.13
N GLY A 534 12.07 -18.96 -17.13
CA GLY A 534 12.91 -19.14 -18.31
C GLY A 534 12.52 -18.19 -19.44
N ASP A 535 12.11 -18.75 -20.58
CA ASP A 535 11.71 -18.05 -21.80
C ASP A 535 10.19 -17.80 -21.92
N ARG A 536 9.40 -18.31 -20.98
CA ARG A 536 7.93 -18.15 -20.95
C ARG A 536 7.44 -17.57 -19.62
N TYR A 537 6.13 -17.35 -19.56
CA TYR A 537 5.39 -17.01 -18.34
C TYR A 537 4.54 -18.22 -17.93
N LEU A 538 4.42 -18.46 -16.63
CA LEU A 538 3.65 -19.58 -16.05
C LEU A 538 2.59 -19.06 -15.09
N ILE A 539 1.49 -19.80 -14.98
CA ILE A 539 0.45 -19.59 -13.96
C ILE A 539 1.06 -19.81 -12.56
N THR A 540 0.91 -18.82 -11.68
CA THR A 540 1.41 -18.91 -10.29
C THR A 540 0.34 -18.75 -9.24
N ASN A 541 -0.68 -17.91 -9.46
CA ASN A 541 -1.75 -17.67 -8.50
C ASN A 541 -3.12 -17.48 -9.19
N ASP A 542 -4.18 -17.98 -8.53
CA ASP A 542 -5.56 -17.71 -8.91
C ASP A 542 -6.05 -16.42 -8.22
N TYR A 543 -6.33 -15.39 -9.01
CA TYR A 543 -6.84 -14.09 -8.57
C TYR A 543 -8.36 -13.95 -8.77
N THR A 544 -9.04 -15.02 -9.15
CA THR A 544 -10.48 -15.02 -9.36
C THR A 544 -11.22 -14.60 -8.10
N GLY A 545 -12.12 -13.62 -8.23
CA GLY A 545 -12.93 -13.09 -7.13
C GLY A 545 -12.25 -11.99 -6.29
N LEU A 546 -11.02 -11.57 -6.61
CA LEU A 546 -10.42 -10.38 -6.00
C LEU A 546 -11.12 -9.10 -6.45
N THR A 547 -11.07 -8.07 -5.61
CA THR A 547 -11.72 -6.78 -5.90
C THR A 547 -10.88 -5.97 -6.89
N PRO A 548 -11.46 -5.44 -7.98
CA PRO A 548 -10.78 -4.52 -8.88
C PRO A 548 -10.21 -3.30 -8.14
N ALA A 549 -8.97 -2.94 -8.46
CA ALA A 549 -8.36 -1.71 -7.98
C ALA A 549 -8.90 -0.51 -8.77
N PRO A 550 -9.21 0.62 -8.09
CA PRO A 550 -9.67 1.84 -8.74
C PRO A 550 -8.57 2.57 -9.51
#